data_AF-A0A0S7EJ50-F1
#
_entry.id   AF-A0A0S7EJ50-F1
#
_cell.length_a   1.000
_cell.length_b   1.000
_cell.length_c   1.000
_cell.angle_alpha   90.00
_cell.angle_beta   90.00
_cell.angle_gamma   90.00
#
_symmetry.space_group_name_H-M   'P 1'
#
loop_
_entity.id
_entity.type
_entity.pdbx_description
1 polymer ?
#
loop_
_entity_poly.entity_id
_entity_poly.type
_entity_poly.pdbx_seq_one_letter_code
_entity_poly.pdbx_strand_id
1 'polypeptide(L)'
;EREEDKIPFLVLKKSLDREVKSEHRLVLTALDGGTPSRSGNLNLTITVLDVNDNRPVFSSDIYTVSLNENAPPGSLVIKINATDSDEGLNGEIEYTFGKTQKKKVYDIFELDGITGEIRVKGKLTSRKQRYTN
;
A
#
# COMPACT_ATOMS: atom_id res chain seq x y z
N GLU A 1 35.49 -41.59 14.10
CA GLU A 1 35.11 -40.39 13.34
C GLU A 1 34.53 -39.40 14.35
N ARG A 2 34.99 -38.14 14.35
CA ARG A 2 34.41 -37.14 15.27
C ARG A 2 33.03 -36.81 14.74
N GLU A 3 31.99 -36.98 15.56
CA GLU A 3 30.70 -36.36 15.32
C GLU A 3 30.96 -34.86 15.18
N GLU A 4 30.99 -34.35 13.95
CA GLU A 4 30.84 -32.92 13.73
C GLU A 4 29.50 -32.53 14.35
N ASP A 5 29.53 -31.58 15.28
CA ASP A 5 28.36 -31.08 15.99
C ASP A 5 27.25 -30.80 14.97
N LYS A 6 26.20 -31.63 14.96
CA LYS A 6 25.06 -31.44 14.07
C LYS A 6 24.25 -30.27 14.60
N ILE A 7 24.55 -29.08 14.11
CA ILE A 7 23.82 -27.86 14.47
C ILE A 7 22.48 -27.84 13.73
N PRO A 8 21.34 -27.66 14.42
CA PRO A 8 20.06 -27.51 13.74
C PRO A 8 20.01 -26.21 12.94
N PHE A 9 19.46 -26.27 11.73
CA PHE A 9 19.20 -25.10 10.89
C PHE A 9 17.75 -25.11 10.40
N LEU A 10 17.18 -23.92 10.23
CA LEU A 10 15.85 -23.75 9.66
C LEU A 10 15.96 -23.68 8.14
N VAL A 11 15.10 -24.42 7.45
CA VAL A 11 15.00 -24.42 5.99
C VAL A 11 13.62 -23.94 5.59
N LEU A 12 13.58 -22.92 4.74
CA LEU A 12 12.34 -22.44 4.17
C LEU A 12 11.79 -23.47 3.18
N LYS A 13 10.54 -23.91 3.37
CA LYS A 13 9.88 -24.90 2.49
C LYS A 13 8.93 -24.27 1.46
N LYS A 14 8.44 -23.06 1.72
CA LYS A 14 7.54 -22.28 0.86
C LYS A 14 7.91 -20.81 0.97
N SER A 15 7.63 -20.01 -0.05
CA SER A 15 7.81 -18.56 0.03
C SER A 15 7.05 -17.98 1.22
N LEU A 16 7.64 -16.94 1.81
CA LEU A 16 6.99 -16.12 2.82
C LEU A 16 6.30 -14.96 2.12
N ASP A 17 5.20 -14.51 2.69
CA ASP A 17 4.37 -13.41 2.21
C ASP A 17 3.91 -12.69 3.47
N ARG A 18 4.35 -11.43 3.63
CA ARG A 18 4.14 -10.67 4.85
C ARG A 18 2.68 -10.22 4.95
N GLU A 19 2.08 -9.87 3.82
CA GLU A 19 0.69 -9.45 3.64
C GLU A 19 -0.26 -10.58 4.05
N VAL A 20 0.13 -11.84 3.82
CA VAL A 20 -0.60 -13.02 4.28
C VAL A 20 -0.28 -13.34 5.74
N LYS A 21 0.99 -13.32 6.14
CA LYS A 21 1.41 -13.66 7.50
C LYS A 21 2.76 -13.05 7.87
N SER A 22 2.73 -12.02 8.72
CA SER A 22 3.91 -11.30 9.18
C SER A 22 4.70 -11.99 10.30
N GLU A 23 4.13 -12.99 10.98
CA GLU A 23 4.78 -13.66 12.11
C GLU A 23 4.54 -15.17 12.13
N HIS A 24 5.60 -15.95 12.34
CA HIS A 24 5.53 -17.39 12.60
C HIS A 24 6.09 -17.72 13.99
N ARG A 25 5.26 -18.40 14.79
CA ARG A 25 5.67 -18.94 16.10
C ARG A 25 5.91 -20.43 16.00
N LEU A 26 7.11 -20.86 16.37
CA LEU A 26 7.52 -22.26 16.38
C LEU A 26 7.94 -22.65 17.79
N VAL A 27 7.79 -23.94 18.12
CA VAL A 27 8.36 -24.54 19.33
C VAL A 27 9.39 -25.56 18.88
N LEU A 28 10.65 -25.31 19.24
CA LEU A 28 11.75 -26.25 19.04
C LEU A 28 11.84 -27.13 20.28
N THR A 29 11.72 -28.45 20.11
CA THR A 29 11.89 -29.42 21.19
C THR A 29 13.17 -30.21 20.97
N ALA A 30 14.06 -30.18 21.97
CA ALA A 30 15.20 -31.07 22.08
C ALA A 30 14.85 -32.26 22.97
N LEU A 31 15.31 -33.46 22.61
CA LEU A 31 15.13 -34.70 23.36
C LEU A 31 16.51 -35.28 23.67
N ASP A 32 16.72 -35.75 24.91
CA ASP A 32 17.91 -36.53 25.23
C ASP A 32 17.76 -38.01 24.83
N GLY A 33 18.88 -38.75 24.86
CA GLY A 33 18.91 -40.18 24.56
C GLY A 33 18.64 -41.10 25.77
N GLY A 34 18.12 -40.55 26.87
CA GLY A 34 17.91 -41.29 28.12
C GLY A 34 16.68 -42.21 28.10
N THR A 35 16.59 -43.10 29.10
CA THR A 35 15.41 -43.93 29.36
C THR A 35 15.02 -43.81 30.85
N PRO A 36 13.95 -43.07 31.20
CA PRO A 36 13.07 -42.31 30.31
C PRO A 36 13.77 -41.06 29.74
N SER A 37 13.38 -40.65 28.54
CA SER A 37 13.93 -39.46 27.90
C SER A 37 13.40 -38.18 28.56
N ARG A 38 14.21 -37.12 28.52
CA ARG A 38 13.84 -35.76 28.91
C ARG A 38 13.84 -34.84 27.70
N SER A 39 13.03 -33.80 27.77
CA SER A 39 12.95 -32.78 26.72
C SER A 39 13.15 -31.37 27.26
N GLY A 40 13.59 -30.48 26.38
CA GLY A 40 13.64 -29.03 26.58
C GLY A 40 13.00 -28.32 25.40
N ASN A 41 12.23 -27.27 25.66
CA ASN A 41 11.52 -26.51 24.63
C ASN A 41 12.07 -25.08 24.51
N LEU A 42 12.11 -24.56 23.29
CA LEU A 42 12.45 -23.17 22.96
C LEU A 42 11.36 -22.59 22.05
N ASN A 43 10.80 -21.44 22.44
CA ASN A 43 9.85 -20.71 21.60
C ASN A 43 10.62 -19.79 20.64
N LEU A 44 10.39 -19.96 19.33
CA LEU A 44 10.97 -19.14 18.28
C LEU A 44 9.89 -18.25 17.69
N THR A 45 10.17 -16.96 17.58
CA THR A 45 9.32 -15.99 16.87
C THR A 45 10.08 -15.51 15.64
N ILE A 46 9.55 -15.81 14.46
CA ILE A 46 10.10 -15.41 13.17
C ILE A 46 9.23 -14.30 12.64
N THR A 47 9.80 -13.10 12.51
CA THR A 47 9.16 -11.95 11.88
C THR A 47 9.51 -11.90 10.41
N VAL A 48 8.50 -11.81 9.55
CA VAL A 48 8.67 -11.59 8.11
C VAL A 48 8.82 -10.09 7.89
N LEU A 49 9.92 -9.69 7.24
CA LEU A 49 10.15 -8.29 6.92
C LEU A 49 9.40 -7.91 5.65
N ASP A 50 8.91 -6.68 5.65
CA ASP A 50 8.23 -6.06 4.51
C ASP A 50 9.19 -5.81 3.34
N VAL A 51 8.67 -5.98 2.13
CA VAL A 51 9.30 -5.59 0.88
C VAL A 51 8.28 -4.81 0.06
N ASN A 52 8.73 -3.84 -0.74
CA ASN A 52 7.84 -3.08 -1.61
C ASN A 52 7.46 -3.92 -2.84
N ASP A 53 6.48 -4.81 -2.70
CA ASP A 53 6.00 -5.70 -3.76
C ASP A 53 4.53 -5.51 -4.10
N ASN A 54 3.82 -4.64 -3.38
CA ASN A 54 2.50 -4.17 -3.76
C ASN A 54 2.60 -2.81 -4.48
N ARG A 55 1.49 -2.44 -5.13
CA ARG A 55 1.37 -1.14 -5.79
C ARG A 55 0.15 -0.44 -5.25
N PRO A 56 0.12 0.91 -5.21
CA PRO A 56 -1.06 1.63 -4.75
C PRO A 56 -2.26 1.32 -5.65
N VAL A 57 -3.40 1.01 -5.04
CA VAL A 57 -4.66 0.71 -5.72
C VAL A 57 -5.71 1.76 -5.35
N PHE A 58 -6.28 2.44 -6.34
CA PHE A 58 -7.39 3.38 -6.14
C PHE A 58 -8.66 2.66 -5.68
N SER A 59 -9.47 3.35 -4.86
CA SER A 59 -10.76 2.82 -4.39
C SER A 59 -11.82 2.67 -5.48
N SER A 60 -11.61 3.30 -6.64
CA SER A 60 -12.48 3.17 -7.81
C SER A 60 -11.68 3.41 -9.10
N ASP A 61 -12.03 2.70 -10.17
CA ASP A 61 -11.47 2.93 -11.50
C ASP A 61 -11.93 4.26 -12.10
N ILE A 62 -13.12 4.75 -11.72
CA ILE A 62 -13.72 5.96 -12.26
C ILE A 62 -14.36 6.78 -11.15
N TYR A 63 -13.83 7.99 -10.95
CA TYR A 63 -14.41 8.99 -10.07
C TYR A 63 -15.28 9.96 -10.86
N THR A 64 -16.58 10.02 -10.55
CA THR A 64 -17.52 10.96 -11.17
C THR A 64 -18.00 11.98 -10.16
N VAL A 65 -17.97 13.26 -10.54
CA VAL A 65 -18.41 14.37 -9.69
C VAL A 65 -19.20 15.37 -10.53
N SER A 66 -20.25 15.94 -9.94
CA SER A 66 -20.97 17.08 -10.49
C SER A 66 -20.57 18.34 -9.73
N LEU A 67 -20.11 19.36 -10.45
CA LEU A 67 -19.60 20.59 -9.88
C LEU A 67 -20.32 21.79 -10.50
N ASN A 68 -20.70 22.76 -9.67
CA ASN A 68 -21.28 24.01 -10.15
C ASN A 68 -20.20 24.84 -10.86
N GLU A 69 -20.50 25.35 -12.06
CA GLU A 69 -19.59 26.21 -12.83
C GLU A 69 -19.21 27.51 -12.11
N ASN A 70 -20.02 27.93 -11.15
CA ASN A 70 -19.79 29.11 -10.31
C ASN A 70 -19.04 28.78 -9.00
N ALA A 71 -18.55 27.54 -8.84
CA ALA A 71 -17.79 27.16 -7.66
C ALA A 71 -16.54 28.06 -7.53
N PRO A 72 -16.32 28.71 -6.38
CA PRO A 72 -15.16 29.56 -6.17
C PRO A 72 -13.86 28.75 -6.12
N PRO A 73 -12.70 29.37 -6.40
CA PRO A 73 -11.41 28.77 -6.11
C PRO A 73 -11.31 28.30 -4.64
N GLY A 74 -10.63 27.18 -4.42
CA GLY A 74 -10.54 26.46 -3.15
C GLY A 74 -11.68 25.46 -2.91
N SER A 75 -12.76 25.47 -3.72
CA SER A 75 -13.85 24.49 -3.57
C SER A 75 -13.35 23.06 -3.72
N LEU A 76 -13.71 22.19 -2.77
CA LEU A 76 -13.43 20.76 -2.87
C LEU A 76 -14.24 20.17 -4.02
N VAL A 77 -13.53 19.53 -4.94
CA VAL A 77 -14.14 18.78 -6.04
C VAL A 77 -14.40 17.37 -5.56
N ILE A 78 -13.34 16.66 -5.17
CA ILE A 78 -13.42 15.30 -4.66
C ILE A 78 -12.15 15.00 -3.85
N LYS A 79 -12.24 14.03 -2.94
CA LYS A 79 -11.08 13.39 -2.33
C LYS A 79 -10.95 11.98 -2.90
N ILE A 80 -9.87 11.72 -3.64
CA ILE A 80 -9.54 10.37 -4.12
C ILE A 80 -8.79 9.61 -3.02
N ASN A 81 -8.88 8.28 -3.05
CA ASN A 81 -8.21 7.43 -2.08
C ASN A 81 -7.58 6.25 -2.81
N ALA A 82 -6.34 5.95 -2.45
CA ALA A 82 -5.65 4.74 -2.84
C ALA A 82 -5.09 4.06 -1.60
N THR A 83 -4.89 2.76 -1.68
CA THR A 83 -4.32 1.96 -0.59
C THR A 83 -3.22 1.10 -1.14
N ASP A 84 -2.15 0.96 -0.36
CA ASP A 84 -1.07 0.01 -0.57
C ASP A 84 -1.01 -0.90 0.67
N SER A 85 -0.75 -2.18 0.46
CA SER A 85 -0.75 -3.17 1.53
C SER A 85 0.59 -3.21 2.28
N ASP A 86 1.66 -2.65 1.69
CA ASP A 86 3.00 -2.69 2.26
C ASP A 86 3.12 -1.87 3.56
N GLU A 87 4.14 -2.16 4.37
CA GLU A 87 4.35 -1.52 5.67
C GLU A 87 5.17 -0.22 5.60
N GLY A 88 4.78 0.76 6.41
CA GLY A 88 5.56 1.98 6.61
C GLY A 88 5.75 2.76 5.30
N LEU A 89 7.00 3.15 5.02
CA LEU A 89 7.35 3.93 3.83
C LEU A 89 7.01 3.21 2.51
N ASN A 90 6.98 1.87 2.50
CA ASN A 90 6.66 1.13 1.29
C ASN A 90 5.18 1.27 0.92
N GLY A 91 4.31 1.48 1.92
CA GLY A 91 2.88 1.74 1.72
C GLY A 91 2.49 3.22 1.68
N GLU A 92 3.45 4.15 1.73
CA GLU A 92 3.15 5.59 1.62
C GLU A 92 2.77 5.98 0.19
N ILE A 93 1.77 6.86 0.07
CA ILE A 93 1.18 7.21 -1.23
C ILE A 93 1.35 8.71 -1.49
N GLU A 94 1.82 9.03 -2.69
CA GLU A 94 1.86 10.38 -3.24
C GLU A 94 1.01 10.47 -4.52
N TYR A 95 0.12 11.44 -4.58
CA TYR A 95 -0.79 11.66 -5.72
C TYR A 95 -0.24 12.74 -6.67
N THR A 96 -0.25 12.45 -7.97
CA THR A 96 0.06 13.43 -9.01
C THR A 96 -0.89 13.30 -10.20
N PHE A 97 -1.13 14.41 -10.91
CA PHE A 97 -1.81 14.32 -12.20
C PHE A 97 -0.89 13.66 -13.23
N GLY A 98 -1.49 12.85 -14.12
CA GLY A 98 -0.74 12.20 -15.18
C GLY A 98 -0.01 13.19 -16.11
N LYS A 99 1.19 12.82 -16.56
CA LYS A 99 2.07 13.67 -17.39
C LYS A 99 1.43 14.13 -18.71
N THR A 100 0.41 13.42 -19.19
CA THR A 100 -0.26 13.68 -20.47
C THR A 100 -1.54 14.53 -20.33
N GLN A 101 -1.84 15.07 -19.15
CA GLN A 101 -3.01 15.92 -18.97
C GLN A 101 -2.89 17.25 -19.72
N LYS A 102 -4.01 17.73 -20.27
CA LYS A 102 -4.07 19.02 -20.95
C LYS A 102 -3.71 20.13 -19.96
N LYS A 103 -2.93 21.13 -20.40
CA LYS A 103 -2.55 22.31 -19.58
C LYS A 103 -3.74 22.93 -18.83
N LYS A 104 -4.91 22.98 -19.49
CA LYS A 104 -6.16 23.50 -18.91
C LYS A 104 -6.58 22.79 -17.61
N VAL A 105 -6.25 21.51 -17.42
CA VAL A 105 -6.52 20.77 -16.17
C VAL A 105 -5.73 21.40 -15.02
N TYR A 106 -4.42 21.60 -15.21
CA TYR A 106 -3.53 22.23 -14.22
C TYR A 106 -3.84 23.72 -13.93
N ASP A 107 -4.47 24.40 -14.89
CA ASP A 107 -4.93 25.78 -14.74
C ASP A 107 -6.24 25.88 -13.93
N ILE A 108 -7.06 24.81 -13.91
CA ILE A 108 -8.41 24.82 -13.32
C ILE A 108 -8.50 24.01 -12.03
N PHE A 109 -7.71 22.96 -11.89
CA PHE A 109 -7.71 22.09 -10.73
C PHE A 109 -6.32 22.01 -10.11
N GLU A 110 -6.31 21.84 -8.80
CA GLU A 110 -5.12 21.47 -8.03
C GLU A 110 -5.38 20.15 -7.31
N LEU A 111 -4.32 19.39 -7.10
CA LEU A 111 -4.33 18.12 -6.39
C LEU A 111 -3.32 18.23 -5.25
N ASP A 112 -3.78 17.96 -4.05
CA ASP A 112 -2.91 17.79 -2.90
C ASP A 112 -2.30 16.38 -2.92
N GLY A 113 -0.97 16.32 -2.99
CA GLY A 113 -0.22 15.08 -3.19
C GLY A 113 -0.25 14.12 -2.01
N ILE A 114 -0.60 14.58 -0.81
CA ILE A 114 -0.63 13.75 0.40
C ILE A 114 -2.05 13.30 0.71
N THR A 115 -3.01 14.21 0.60
CA THR A 115 -4.39 13.97 1.02
C THR A 115 -5.27 13.40 -0.10
N GLY A 116 -4.85 13.52 -1.37
CA GLY A 116 -5.67 13.14 -2.51
C GLY A 116 -6.85 14.09 -2.76
N GLU A 117 -6.85 15.27 -2.16
CA GLU A 117 -7.90 16.26 -2.41
C GLU A 117 -7.67 16.98 -3.73
N ILE A 118 -8.68 16.94 -4.60
CA ILE A 118 -8.75 17.75 -5.81
C ILE A 118 -9.62 18.97 -5.53
N ARG A 119 -9.10 20.16 -5.78
CA ARG A 119 -9.77 21.45 -5.53
C ARG A 119 -9.80 22.31 -6.78
N VAL A 120 -10.74 23.24 -6.82
CA VAL A 120 -10.84 24.25 -7.88
C VAL A 120 -9.75 25.28 -7.68
N LYS A 121 -8.90 25.47 -8.68
CA LYS A 121 -7.87 26.52 -8.73
C LYS A 121 -8.28 27.72 -9.57
N GLY A 122 -8.99 27.46 -10.67
CA GLY A 122 -9.34 28.46 -11.69
C GLY A 122 -10.83 28.49 -12.04
N LYS A 123 -11.22 29.42 -12.93
CA LYS A 123 -12.63 29.54 -13.36
C LYS A 123 -13.09 28.34 -14.18
N LEU A 124 -14.21 27.75 -13.76
CA LEU A 124 -14.90 26.66 -14.45
C LEU A 124 -15.84 27.23 -15.52
N THR A 125 -15.31 27.89 -16.56
CA THR A 125 -16.22 28.45 -17.57
C THR A 125 -16.75 27.35 -18.49
N SER A 126 -18.06 27.10 -18.46
CA SER A 126 -18.74 26.37 -19.51
C SER A 126 -18.82 27.26 -20.75
N ARG A 127 -18.17 26.87 -21.86
CA ARG A 127 -18.56 27.43 -23.14
C ARG A 127 -19.81 26.67 -23.53
N LYS A 128 -21.01 27.18 -23.20
CA LYS A 128 -22.23 26.69 -23.85
C LYS A 128 -22.00 26.86 -25.34
N GLN A 129 -21.88 25.74 -26.05
CA GLN A 129 -21.89 25.74 -27.50
C GLN A 129 -23.25 26.33 -27.87
N ARG A 130 -23.27 27.62 -28.24
CA ARG A 130 -24.48 28.27 -28.73
C ARG A 130 -24.83 27.54 -30.02
N TYR A 131 -25.84 26.67 -29.96
CA TYR A 131 -26.56 26.24 -31.14
C TYR A 131 -27.24 27.51 -31.69
N THR A 132 -26.67 28.11 -32.72
CA THR A 132 -27.38 29.06 -33.56
C THR A 132 -28.30 28.27 -34.49
N ASN A 133 -29.59 28.64 -34.49
CA ASN A 133 -30.61 28.17 -35.43
C ASN A 133 -30.21 28.38 -36.89
#